data_AF-A0A3D3IV73-F1
#
_entry.id   AF-A0A3D3IV73-F1
#
_cell.length_a   1.000
_cell.length_b   1.000
_cell.length_c   1.000
_cell.angle_alpha   90.00
_cell.angle_beta   90.00
_cell.angle_gamma   90.00
#
_symmetry.space_group_name_H-M   'P 1'
#
loop_
_entity.id
_entity.type
_entity.pdbx_description
1 polymer ?
#
loop_
_entity_poly.entity_id
_entity_poly.type
_entity_poly.pdbx_seq_one_letter_code
_entity_poly.pdbx_strand_id
1 'polypeptide(L)'
;MTKENNSTAQAENPPPRLPDPVEFSRKFAALTERFNAVMQDAAARQKNKKPDPDPLNLSGAFMEMASYWWQNPEKWAEYQMKLANDYMSLFKYTGQRMQGENPAPIAEPDKGDKRFKDPAWEESATFD
;
A
#
# COMPACT_ATOMS: atom_id res chain seq x y z
N MET A 1 28.33 46.01 -42.55
CA MET A 1 27.11 45.94 -41.71
C MET A 1 25.94 46.39 -42.58
N THR A 2 24.83 45.68 -42.85
CA THR A 2 24.38 44.33 -42.51
C THR A 2 23.11 44.03 -43.35
N LYS A 3 23.15 42.94 -44.12
CA LYS A 3 22.09 41.97 -44.51
C LYS A 3 20.72 42.45 -45.01
N GLU A 4 20.47 42.15 -46.29
CA GLU A 4 19.16 42.03 -46.94
C GLU A 4 18.32 40.91 -46.29
N ASN A 5 17.04 41.19 -46.09
CA ASN A 5 16.08 40.33 -45.40
C ASN A 5 15.63 39.18 -46.29
N ASN A 6 15.91 37.96 -45.83
CA ASN A 6 15.51 36.70 -46.44
C ASN A 6 14.00 36.46 -46.20
N SER A 7 13.22 36.45 -47.28
CA SER A 7 11.80 36.14 -47.28
C SER A 7 11.58 34.69 -46.89
N THR A 8 11.09 34.45 -45.68
CA THR A 8 10.63 33.15 -45.18
C THR A 8 9.55 32.56 -46.08
N ALA A 9 9.90 31.54 -46.86
CA ALA A 9 8.93 30.61 -47.44
C ALA A 9 8.47 29.65 -46.35
N GLN A 10 7.25 29.85 -45.84
CA GLN A 10 6.55 28.88 -45.00
C GLN A 10 6.07 27.73 -45.88
N ALA A 11 6.58 26.51 -45.63
CA ALA A 11 6.04 25.29 -46.19
C ALA A 11 4.71 24.97 -45.50
N GLU A 12 3.63 25.05 -46.25
CA GLU A 12 2.26 24.74 -45.84
C GLU A 12 2.14 23.22 -45.59
N ASN A 13 1.93 22.82 -44.33
CA ASN A 13 1.62 21.42 -43.99
C ASN A 13 0.14 21.13 -44.36
N PRO A 14 -0.16 20.08 -45.14
CA PRO A 14 -1.54 19.76 -45.47
C PRO A 14 -2.32 19.27 -44.24
N PRO A 15 -3.63 19.54 -44.15
CA PRO A 15 -4.45 19.20 -42.99
C PRO A 15 -4.54 17.67 -42.77
N PRO A 16 -4.70 17.21 -41.51
CA PRO A 16 -4.74 15.79 -41.19
C PRO A 16 -5.93 15.11 -41.87
N ARG A 17 -5.64 14.13 -42.73
CA ARG A 17 -6.66 13.31 -43.41
C ARG A 17 -7.21 12.31 -42.39
N LEU A 18 -8.53 12.30 -42.21
CA LEU A 18 -9.19 11.25 -41.45
C LEU A 18 -8.96 9.89 -42.16
N PRO A 19 -8.67 8.79 -41.43
CA PRO A 19 -8.51 7.47 -42.02
C PRO A 19 -9.78 7.08 -42.78
N ASP A 20 -9.63 6.42 -43.94
CA ASP A 20 -10.76 5.84 -44.67
C ASP A 20 -11.58 4.93 -43.73
N PRO A 21 -12.88 5.21 -43.51
CA PRO A 21 -13.75 4.41 -42.64
C PRO A 21 -13.77 2.92 -42.99
N VAL A 22 -13.62 2.59 -44.27
CA VAL A 22 -13.59 1.20 -44.75
C VAL A 22 -12.26 0.53 -44.35
N GLU A 23 -11.14 1.22 -44.48
CA GLU A 23 -9.84 0.71 -44.03
C GLU A 23 -9.77 0.57 -42.50
N PHE A 24 -10.36 1.51 -41.77
CA PHE A 24 -10.45 1.43 -40.32
C PHE A 24 -11.28 0.22 -39.86
N SER A 25 -12.47 0.03 -40.44
CA SER A 25 -13.34 -1.10 -40.09
C SER A 25 -12.70 -2.45 -40.41
N ARG A 26 -11.97 -2.58 -41.54
CA ARG A 26 -11.18 -3.78 -41.86
C ARG A 26 -10.10 -4.06 -40.82
N LYS A 27 -9.34 -3.04 -40.43
CA LYS A 27 -8.29 -3.19 -39.41
C LYS A 27 -8.87 -3.52 -38.04
N PHE A 28 -10.02 -2.93 -37.70
CA PHE A 28 -10.73 -3.23 -36.47
C PHE A 28 -11.24 -4.68 -36.44
N ALA A 29 -11.85 -5.15 -37.53
CA ALA A 29 -12.28 -6.55 -37.64
C ALA A 29 -11.11 -7.52 -37.46
N ALA A 30 -9.98 -7.27 -38.14
CA ALA A 30 -8.77 -8.07 -37.98
C ALA A 30 -8.18 -8.00 -36.56
N LEU A 31 -8.29 -6.85 -35.89
CA LEU A 31 -7.88 -6.67 -34.50
C LEU A 31 -8.77 -7.48 -33.55
N THR A 32 -10.09 -7.44 -33.74
CA THR A 32 -11.05 -8.20 -32.93
C THR A 32 -10.86 -9.70 -33.09
N GLU A 33 -10.58 -10.18 -34.30
CA GLU A 33 -10.29 -11.59 -34.57
C GLU A 33 -9.02 -12.05 -33.82
N ARG A 34 -7.94 -11.26 -33.89
CA ARG A 34 -6.71 -11.53 -33.14
C ARG A 34 -6.91 -11.46 -31.63
N PHE A 35 -7.67 -10.47 -31.16
CA PHE A 35 -8.00 -10.33 -29.74
C PHE A 35 -8.76 -11.55 -29.22
N ASN A 36 -9.79 -12.00 -29.96
CA ASN A 36 -10.56 -13.18 -29.60
C ASN A 36 -9.67 -14.45 -29.57
N ALA A 37 -8.75 -14.60 -30.53
CA ALA A 37 -7.81 -15.71 -30.53
C ALA A 37 -6.88 -15.70 -29.30
N VAL A 38 -6.34 -14.54 -28.93
CA VAL A 38 -5.50 -14.39 -27.72
C VAL A 38 -6.28 -14.69 -26.45
N MET A 39 -7.53 -14.21 -26.34
CA MET A 39 -8.38 -14.48 -25.18
C MET A 39 -8.75 -15.96 -25.06
N GLN A 40 -9.01 -16.65 -26.18
CA GLN A 40 -9.27 -18.09 -26.20
C GLN A 40 -8.04 -18.89 -25.80
N ASP A 41 -6.85 -18.52 -26.28
CA ASP A 41 -5.58 -19.15 -25.89
C ASP A 41 -5.27 -18.91 -24.40
N ALA A 42 -5.46 -17.69 -23.90
CA ALA A 42 -5.32 -17.37 -22.48
C ALA A 42 -6.29 -18.18 -21.61
N ALA A 43 -7.56 -18.30 -22.01
CA ALA A 43 -8.56 -19.10 -21.31
C ALA A 43 -8.22 -20.60 -21.36
N ALA A 44 -7.74 -21.11 -22.49
CA ALA A 44 -7.28 -22.50 -22.63
C ALA A 44 -6.07 -22.80 -21.72
N ARG A 45 -5.14 -21.85 -21.59
CA ARG A 45 -3.99 -21.96 -20.66
C ARG A 45 -4.41 -21.90 -19.20
N GLN A 46 -5.49 -21.17 -18.88
CA GLN A 46 -6.04 -21.10 -17.53
C GLN A 46 -6.91 -22.32 -17.16
N LYS A 47 -7.57 -23.00 -18.12
CA LYS A 47 -8.39 -24.20 -17.83
C LYS A 47 -7.65 -25.31 -17.08
N ASN A 48 -6.33 -25.42 -17.27
CA ASN A 48 -5.50 -26.42 -16.60
C ASN A 48 -4.82 -25.91 -15.32
N LYS A 49 -4.96 -24.62 -14.99
CA LYS A 49 -4.42 -24.02 -13.77
C LYS A 49 -5.59 -23.84 -12.80
N LYS A 50 -5.77 -24.79 -11.88
CA LYS A 50 -6.75 -24.62 -10.80
C LYS A 50 -6.41 -23.31 -10.09
N PRO A 51 -7.36 -22.37 -9.94
CA PRO A 51 -7.17 -21.22 -9.07
C PRO A 51 -6.83 -21.78 -7.69
N ASP A 52 -5.64 -21.44 -7.17
CA ASP A 52 -5.35 -21.68 -5.77
C ASP A 52 -6.18 -20.67 -4.97
N PRO A 53 -7.15 -21.11 -4.15
CA PRO A 53 -7.95 -20.20 -3.36
C PRO A 53 -7.15 -19.50 -2.25
N ASP A 54 -5.96 -20.01 -1.90
CA ASP A 54 -5.11 -19.44 -0.86
C ASP A 54 -3.61 -19.52 -1.23
N PRO A 55 -3.17 -18.74 -2.23
CA PRO A 55 -1.79 -18.80 -2.73
C PRO A 55 -0.74 -18.34 -1.72
N LEU A 56 -1.15 -17.70 -0.63
CA LEU A 56 -0.27 -17.22 0.45
C LEU A 56 -0.38 -18.08 1.72
N ASN A 57 -1.20 -19.13 1.71
CA ASN A 57 -1.47 -19.99 2.86
C ASN A 57 -1.88 -19.21 4.13
N LEU A 58 -2.67 -18.14 3.95
CA LEU A 58 -3.16 -17.30 5.05
C LEU A 58 -4.13 -18.07 5.95
N SER A 59 -4.92 -18.97 5.36
CA SER A 59 -5.84 -19.83 6.11
C SER A 59 -5.09 -20.79 7.03
N GLY A 60 -3.98 -21.37 6.56
CA GLY A 60 -3.09 -22.21 7.36
C GLY A 60 -2.48 -21.45 8.53
N ALA A 61 -1.92 -20.27 8.27
CA ALA A 61 -1.33 -19.42 9.32
C ALA A 61 -2.35 -18.99 10.39
N PHE A 62 -3.58 -18.65 9.97
CA PHE A 62 -4.65 -18.30 10.90
C PHE A 62 -5.08 -19.50 11.76
N MET A 63 -5.20 -20.69 11.17
CA MET A 63 -5.52 -21.92 11.90
C MET A 63 -4.42 -22.31 12.89
N GLU A 64 -3.16 -22.15 12.51
CA GLU A 64 -2.03 -22.39 13.41
C GLU A 64 -2.07 -21.44 14.61
N MET A 65 -2.26 -20.13 14.38
CA MET A 65 -2.42 -19.14 15.46
C MET A 65 -3.62 -19.46 16.35
N ALA A 66 -4.78 -19.80 15.77
CA ALA A 66 -5.96 -20.19 16.53
C ALA A 66 -5.69 -21.44 17.39
N SER A 67 -5.01 -22.45 16.82
CA SER A 67 -4.62 -23.66 17.54
C SER A 67 -3.67 -23.37 18.69
N TYR A 68 -2.73 -22.44 18.51
CA TYR A 68 -1.78 -22.03 19.53
C TYR A 68 -2.49 -21.38 20.72
N TRP A 69 -3.45 -20.48 20.45
CA TRP A 69 -4.27 -19.87 21.50
C TRP A 69 -5.12 -20.90 22.25
N TRP A 70 -5.78 -21.83 21.54
CA TRP A 70 -6.57 -22.89 22.17
C TRP A 70 -5.74 -23.84 23.03
N GLN A 71 -4.49 -24.09 22.65
CA GLN A 71 -3.57 -24.92 23.43
C GLN A 71 -2.97 -24.18 24.63
N ASN A 72 -2.99 -22.84 24.64
CA ASN A 72 -2.35 -22.02 25.67
C ASN A 72 -3.27 -20.89 26.19
N PRO A 73 -4.50 -21.21 26.66
CA PRO A 73 -5.45 -20.18 27.11
C PRO A 73 -4.93 -19.39 28.32
N GLU A 74 -4.14 -20.04 29.20
CA GLU A 74 -3.53 -19.39 30.37
C GLU A 74 -2.56 -18.28 29.95
N LYS A 75 -1.66 -18.55 28.99
CA LYS A 75 -0.73 -17.54 28.47
C LYS A 75 -1.46 -16.36 27.84
N TRP A 76 -2.55 -16.62 27.12
CA TRP A 76 -3.36 -15.54 26.57
C TRP A 76 -3.97 -14.67 27.68
N ALA A 77 -4.53 -15.28 28.72
CA ALA A 77 -5.06 -14.57 29.88
C ALA A 77 -3.97 -13.76 30.62
N GLU A 78 -2.77 -14.33 30.79
CA GLU A 78 -1.60 -13.63 31.35
C GLU A 78 -1.26 -12.38 30.54
N TYR A 79 -1.24 -12.47 29.20
CA TYR A 79 -1.00 -11.31 28.36
C TYR A 79 -2.11 -10.26 28.47
N GLN A 80 -3.38 -10.67 28.56
CA GLN A 80 -4.50 -9.73 28.77
C GLN A 80 -4.38 -9.01 30.13
N MET A 81 -4.03 -9.73 31.20
CA MET A 81 -3.82 -9.15 32.52
C MET A 81 -2.62 -8.21 32.54
N LYS A 82 -1.51 -8.59 31.90
CA LYS A 82 -0.34 -7.72 31.73
C LYS A 82 -0.73 -6.43 31.01
N LEU A 83 -1.47 -6.54 29.90
CA LEU A 83 -1.93 -5.38 29.14
C LEU A 83 -2.80 -4.45 29.98
N ALA A 84 -3.73 -5.00 30.76
CA ALA A 84 -4.57 -4.20 31.66
C ALA A 84 -3.73 -3.43 32.71
N ASN A 85 -2.70 -4.07 33.26
CA ASN A 85 -1.77 -3.42 34.19
C ASN A 85 -0.92 -2.33 33.51
N ASP A 86 -0.46 -2.59 32.28
CA ASP A 86 0.31 -1.63 31.50
C ASP A 86 -0.54 -0.38 31.19
N TYR A 87 -1.81 -0.56 30.83
CA TYR A 87 -2.76 0.56 30.65
C TYR A 87 -2.99 1.35 31.95
N MET A 88 -3.19 0.69 33.09
CA MET A 88 -3.35 1.39 34.36
C MET A 88 -2.11 2.23 34.70
N SER A 89 -0.92 1.70 34.39
CA SER A 89 0.35 2.41 34.59
C SER A 89 0.45 3.64 33.69
N LEU A 90 0.05 3.53 32.41
CA LEU A 90 -0.05 4.65 31.47
C LEU A 90 -1.02 5.72 31.97
N PHE A 91 -2.26 5.35 32.33
CA PHE A 91 -3.25 6.30 32.83
C PHE A 91 -2.77 7.04 34.08
N LYS A 92 -2.07 6.35 35.00
CA LYS A 92 -1.47 6.98 36.17
C LYS A 92 -0.38 7.97 35.77
N TYR A 93 0.53 7.58 34.88
CA TYR A 93 1.59 8.43 34.37
C TYR A 93 1.04 9.72 33.75
N THR A 94 0.09 9.61 32.83
CA THR A 94 -0.58 10.76 32.21
C THR A 94 -1.29 11.62 33.25
N GLY A 95 -1.99 11.02 34.22
CA GLY A 95 -2.65 11.73 35.30
C GLY A 95 -1.70 12.56 36.16
N GLN A 96 -0.51 12.03 36.47
CA GLN A 96 0.54 12.74 37.20
C GLN A 96 1.12 13.90 36.37
N ARG A 97 1.39 13.67 35.07
CA ARG A 97 1.87 14.69 34.14
C ARG A 97 0.87 15.84 33.98
N MET A 98 -0.43 15.53 33.87
CA MET A 98 -1.51 16.53 33.82
C MET A 98 -1.63 17.36 35.11
N GLN A 99 -1.24 16.82 36.26
CA GLN A 99 -1.16 17.55 37.53
C GLN A 99 0.09 18.44 37.64
N GLY A 100 0.96 18.43 36.62
CA GLY A 100 2.23 19.17 36.61
C GLY A 100 3.37 18.43 37.30
N GLU A 101 3.18 17.16 37.68
CA GLU A 101 4.28 16.31 38.14
C GLU A 101 5.17 15.92 36.95
N ASN A 102 6.45 15.63 37.20
CA ASN A 102 7.37 15.11 36.19
C ASN A 102 7.84 13.68 36.57
N PRO A 103 6.93 12.68 36.55
CA PRO A 103 7.29 11.29 36.83
C PRO A 103 8.28 10.74 35.80
N ALA A 104 9.08 9.75 36.19
CA ALA A 104 9.99 9.07 35.28
C ALA A 104 9.22 8.39 34.13
N PRO A 105 9.72 8.44 32.87
CA PRO A 105 9.06 7.81 31.73
C PRO A 105 8.87 6.30 31.96
N ILE A 106 7.67 5.81 31.67
CA ILE A 106 7.33 4.38 31.77
C ILE A 106 7.74 3.58 30.52
N ALA A 107 8.05 4.27 29.43
CA ALA A 107 8.63 3.70 28.21
C ALA A 107 9.60 4.72 27.60
N GLU A 108 10.82 4.28 27.28
CA GLU A 108 11.80 5.09 26.56
C GLU A 108 12.17 4.39 25.24
N PRO A 109 12.31 5.14 24.14
CA PRO A 109 12.78 4.57 22.88
C PRO A 109 14.23 4.10 23.00
N ASP A 110 14.60 3.11 22.20
CA ASP A 110 16.00 2.67 22.11
C ASP A 110 16.91 3.84 21.68
N LYS A 111 18.09 3.95 22.30
CA LYS A 111 19.05 5.06 22.08
C LYS A 111 19.50 5.26 20.62
N GLY A 112 19.26 4.28 19.75
CA GLY A 112 19.58 4.33 18.31
C GLY A 112 18.37 4.56 17.39
N ASP A 113 17.16 4.63 17.94
CA ASP A 113 15.94 4.72 17.13
C ASP A 113 15.71 6.15 16.62
N LYS A 114 16.05 6.36 15.35
CA LYS A 114 15.91 7.67 14.69
C LYS A 114 14.46 8.13 14.56
N ARG A 115 13.47 7.23 14.73
CA ARG A 115 12.03 7.58 14.63
C ARG A 115 11.62 8.56 15.72
N PHE A 116 12.24 8.49 16.90
CA PHE A 116 11.90 9.28 18.09
C PHE A 116 12.91 10.40 18.38
N LYS A 117 13.75 10.77 17.41
CA LYS A 117 14.79 11.81 17.61
C LYS A 117 14.21 13.23 17.70
N ASP A 118 13.05 13.45 17.12
CA ASP A 118 12.41 14.77 17.12
C ASP A 118 11.87 15.10 18.53
N PRO A 119 12.20 16.26 19.12
CA PRO A 119 11.70 16.67 20.43
C PRO A 119 10.16 16.65 20.55
N ALA A 120 9.45 16.80 19.45
CA ALA A 120 7.98 16.73 19.42
C ALA A 120 7.43 15.39 19.93
N TRP A 121 8.22 14.33 19.95
CA TRP A 121 7.83 13.04 20.54
C TRP A 121 7.80 13.04 22.08
N GLU A 122 8.60 13.88 22.74
CA GLU A 122 8.65 13.95 24.22
C GLU A 122 7.88 15.15 24.78
N GLU A 123 7.79 16.25 24.02
CA GLU A 123 7.18 17.50 24.50
C GLU A 123 5.67 17.59 24.19
N SER A 124 5.14 16.72 23.33
CA SER A 124 3.72 16.75 22.94
C SER A 124 2.83 16.03 23.94
N ALA A 125 1.88 16.77 24.54
CA ALA A 125 0.84 16.21 25.39
C ALA A 125 -0.13 15.24 24.66
N THR A 126 -0.06 15.13 23.32
CA THR A 126 -0.89 14.19 22.54
C THR A 126 -0.24 12.81 22.41
N PHE A 127 1.08 12.71 22.62
CA PHE A 127 1.86 11.48 22.49
C PHE A 127 2.34 10.92 23.85
N ASP A 128 1.77 11.45 24.94
CA ASP A 128 1.99 11.04 26.34
C ASP A 128 1.25 9.72 26.68
#